data_AF-A0A734T8F0-F1
#
_entry.id   AF-A0A734T8F0-F1
#
_cell.length_a   1.000
_cell.length_b   1.000
_cell.length_c   1.000
_cell.angle_alpha   90.00
_cell.angle_beta   90.00
_cell.angle_gamma   90.00
#
_symmetry.space_group_name_H-M   'P 1'
#
loop_
_entity.id
_entity.type
_entity.pdbx_description
1 polymer ?
#
loop_
_entity_poly.entity_id
_entity_poly.type
_entity_poly.pdbx_seq_one_letter_code
_entity_poly.pdbx_strand_id
1 'polypeptide(L)' 'MSRKYFEEEVIQQTLDYNYAQHSDAAKFNIAYGIDKNFLFGCGVSIASVLLANPEKALAFHVFTDFFGSED' A
#
# COMPACT_ATOMS: atom_id res chain seq x y z
N MET A 1 -17.66 14.04 -1.39
CA MET A 1 -18.65 12.95 -1.22
C MET A 1 -17.89 11.65 -1.09
N SER A 2 -17.90 11.01 0.09
CA SER A 2 -17.32 9.67 0.26
C SER A 2 -18.23 8.66 -0.42
N ARG A 3 -17.69 7.87 -1.34
CA ARG A 3 -18.42 6.80 -2.02
C ARG A 3 -18.35 5.56 -1.13
N LYS A 4 -19.49 5.11 -0.61
CA LYS A 4 -19.58 3.88 0.18
C LYS A 4 -19.47 2.68 -0.78
N TYR A 5 -18.46 1.84 -0.59
CA TYR A 5 -18.22 0.63 -1.41
C TYR A 5 -18.62 -0.66 -0.69
N PHE A 6 -18.61 -0.65 0.65
CA PHE A 6 -18.95 -1.79 1.49
C PHE A 6 -20.01 -1.38 2.49
N GLU A 7 -20.97 -2.26 2.77
CA GLU A 7 -22.03 -1.98 3.74
C GLU A 7 -21.53 -2.02 5.19
N GLU A 8 -20.49 -2.80 5.43
CA GLU A 8 -19.82 -3.02 6.70
C GLU A 8 -18.40 -2.41 6.74
N GLU A 9 -17.85 -2.28 7.94
CA GLU A 9 -16.49 -1.78 8.15
C GLU A 9 -15.47 -2.90 7.86
N VAL A 10 -14.92 -2.87 6.64
CA VAL A 10 -14.01 -3.92 6.16
C VAL A 10 -12.54 -3.67 6.50
N ILE A 11 -12.16 -2.43 6.81
CA ILE A 11 -10.78 -2.09 7.19
C ILE A 11 -10.69 -2.05 8.70
N GLN A 12 -10.11 -3.09 9.30
CA GLN A 12 -9.99 -3.22 10.75
C GLN A 12 -8.80 -2.43 11.33
N GLN A 13 -7.72 -2.32 10.57
CA GLN A 13 -6.50 -1.64 10.98
C GLN A 13 -5.82 -1.02 9.75
N THR A 14 -5.28 0.19 9.92
CA THR A 14 -4.46 0.86 8.90
C THR A 14 -3.09 1.14 9.51
N LEU A 15 -2.03 0.75 8.80
CA LEU A 15 -0.65 1.09 9.14
C LEU A 15 -0.14 2.08 8.10
N ASP A 16 0.26 3.27 8.54
CA ASP A 16 0.76 4.33 7.67
C ASP A 16 2.28 4.47 7.80
N TYR A 17 2.97 4.21 6.69
CA TYR A 17 4.42 4.32 6.55
C TYR A 17 4.77 5.42 5.54
N ASN A 18 4.38 6.65 5.84
CA ASN A 18 4.67 7.80 5.00
C ASN A 18 6.01 8.44 5.36
N TYR A 19 7.03 8.20 4.53
CA TYR A 19 8.35 8.82 4.65
C TYR A 19 8.58 9.99 3.67
N ALA A 20 7.54 10.46 2.99
CA ALA A 20 7.68 11.58 2.06
C ALA A 20 7.95 12.87 2.85
N GLN A 21 9.07 13.53 2.57
CA GLN A 21 9.48 14.73 3.31
C GLN A 21 8.51 15.91 3.11
N HIS A 22 7.95 16.07 1.91
CA HIS A 22 6.82 16.96 1.61
C HIS A 22 6.34 16.61 0.21
N SER A 23 5.07 16.26 0.01
CA SER A 23 4.46 16.45 -1.32
C SER A 23 2.94 16.47 -1.27
N ASP A 24 2.36 17.65 -1.52
CA ASP A 24 1.01 17.82 -2.07
C ASP A 24 0.95 17.45 -3.58
N ALA A 25 2.03 16.87 -4.12
CA ALA A 25 2.08 16.41 -5.49
C ALA A 25 1.06 15.28 -5.71
N ALA A 26 0.42 15.29 -6.88
CA ALA A 26 -0.49 14.23 -7.29
C ALA A 26 0.25 12.89 -7.32
N LYS A 27 -0.03 12.03 -6.34
CA LYS A 27 0.58 10.71 -6.22
C LYS A 27 -0.06 9.73 -7.19
N PHE A 28 0.76 8.90 -7.82
CA PHE A 28 0.25 7.75 -8.56
C PHE A 28 -0.03 6.61 -7.57
N ASN A 29 -1.30 6.23 -7.47
CA ASN A 29 -1.77 5.25 -6.49
C ASN A 29 -1.72 3.84 -7.09
N ILE A 30 -1.07 2.91 -6.39
CA ILE A 30 -0.97 1.49 -6.74
C ILE A 30 -1.51 0.69 -5.55
N ALA A 31 -2.45 -0.21 -5.80
CA ALA A 31 -3.04 -1.05 -4.76
C ALA A 31 -2.71 -2.54 -5.00
N TYR A 32 -2.44 -3.25 -3.92
CA TYR A 32 -2.27 -4.70 -3.88
C TYR A 32 -3.29 -5.32 -2.94
N GLY A 33 -3.87 -6.45 -3.33
CA GLY A 33 -4.55 -7.37 -2.42
C GLY A 33 -3.71 -8.63 -2.31
N ILE A 34 -3.28 -8.98 -1.10
CA ILE A 34 -2.39 -10.12 -0.85
C ILE A 34 -2.88 -10.98 0.32
N ASP A 35 -2.40 -12.21 0.38
CA ASP A 35 -2.47 -13.06 1.56
C ASP A 35 -1.08 -13.22 2.22
N LYS A 36 -1.02 -13.94 3.33
CA LYS A 36 0.20 -14.19 4.12
C LYS A 36 1.42 -14.66 3.31
N ASN A 37 1.25 -15.44 2.25
CA ASN A 37 2.37 -16.02 1.50
C ASN A 37 2.98 -15.04 0.47
N PHE A 38 2.34 -13.89 0.26
CA PHE A 38 2.72 -12.95 -0.79
C PHE A 38 3.29 -11.62 -0.28
N LEU A 39 3.49 -11.48 1.04
CA LEU A 39 4.05 -10.26 1.62
C LEU A 39 5.44 -9.94 1.07
N PHE A 40 6.34 -10.92 1.03
CA PHE A 40 7.68 -10.75 0.46
C PHE A 40 7.64 -10.43 -1.04
N GLY A 41 6.82 -11.14 -1.82
CA GLY A 41 6.65 -10.87 -3.25
C GLY A 41 6.13 -9.47 -3.52
N CYS A 42 5.17 -9.01 -2.71
CA CYS A 42 4.66 -7.65 -2.74
C CYS A 42 5.76 -6.62 -2.44
N GLY A 43 6.57 -6.86 -1.39
CA GLY A 43 7.71 -6.01 -1.05
C GLY A 43 8.73 -5.90 -2.19
N VAL A 44 9.08 -7.01 -2.84
CA VAL A 44 9.98 -7.02 -4.01
C VAL A 44 9.38 -6.23 -5.18
N SER A 45 8.09 -6.40 -5.45
CA SER A 45 7.39 -5.63 -6.49
C SER A 45 7.44 -4.12 -6.21
N ILE A 46 7.07 -3.69 -5.00
CA ILE A 46 7.11 -2.28 -4.57
C ILE A 46 8.53 -1.71 -4.73
N ALA A 47 9.55 -2.43 -4.25
CA ALA A 47 10.94 -2.00 -4.36
C ALA A 47 11.37 -1.82 -5.82
N SER A 48 11.01 -2.75 -6.70
CA SER A 48 11.36 -2.67 -8.14
C SER A 48 10.74 -1.44 -8.81
N VAL A 49 9.48 -1.11 -8.48
CA VAL A 49 8.77 0.05 -9.04
C VAL A 49 9.39 1.35 -8.53
N LEU A 50 9.71 1.43 -7.23
CA LEU A 50 10.39 2.59 -6.64
C LEU A 50 11.76 2.83 -7.30
N LEU A 51 12.58 1.78 -7.41
CA LEU A 51 13.93 1.87 -8.00
C LEU A 51 13.91 2.30 -9.47
N ALA A 52 12.90 1.87 -10.24
CA ALA A 52 12.76 2.24 -11.64
C ALA A 52 12.15 3.64 -11.86
N ASN A 53 11.57 4.26 -10.82
CA ASN A 53 10.83 5.52 -10.94
C ASN A 53 11.17 6.53 -9.82
N PRO A 54 12.46 6.90 -9.64
CA PRO A 54 12.89 7.71 -8.49
C PRO A 54 12.25 9.10 -8.43
N GLU A 55 11.89 9.69 -9.57
CA GLU A 55 11.31 11.04 -9.66
C GLU A 55 9.77 11.07 -9.53
N LYS A 56 9.11 9.90 -9.41
CA LYS A 56 7.64 9.83 -9.33
C LYS A 56 7.18 9.82 -7.88
N ALA A 57 6.19 10.66 -7.57
CA ALA A 57 5.42 10.54 -6.34
C ALA A 57 4.50 9.31 -6.44
N LEU A 58 4.82 8.25 -5.70
CA LEU A 58 4.07 7.00 -5.68
C LEU A 58 3.42 6.78 -4.31
N ALA A 59 2.21 6.21 -4.29
CA ALA A 59 1.54 5.77 -3.09
C ALA A 59 1.13 4.31 -3.25
N PHE A 60 1.60 3.45 -2.35
CA PHE A 60 1.30 2.02 -2.35
C PHE A 60 0.31 1.69 -1.25
N HIS A 61 -0.75 0.98 -1.60
CA HIS A 61 -1.82 0.57 -0.69
C HIS A 61 -1.87 -0.96 -0.66
N VAL A 62 -1.56 -1.58 0.47
CA VAL A 62 -1.54 -3.05 0.59
C VAL A 62 -2.68 -3.48 1.50
N PHE A 63 -3.64 -4.21 0.94
CA PHE A 63 -4.74 -4.83 1.66
C PHE A 63 -4.40 -6.29 1.91
N THR A 64 -4.45 -6.70 3.18
CA THR A 64 -4.16 -8.06 3.63
C THR A 64 -5.09 -8.43 4.78
N ASP A 65 -5.46 -9.71 4.85
CA ASP A 65 -6.19 -10.30 5.98
C ASP A 65 -5.23 -10.89 7.04
N PHE A 66 -3.92 -10.80 6.79
CA PHE A 66 -2.87 -11.31 7.66
C PHE A 66 -1.74 -10.30 7.80
N PHE A 67 -1.41 -9.94 9.04
CA PHE A 67 -0.26 -9.10 9.39
C PHE A 67 0.25 -9.50 10.78
N GLY A 68 1.44 -10.08 10.87
CA GLY A 68 1.96 -10.68 12.11
C GLY A 68 3.47 -10.92 12.07
N SER A 69 4.06 -11.26 13.21
CA SER A 69 5.51 -11.37 13.43
C SER A 69 6.17 -12.66 12.92
N GLU A 70 5.49 -13.43 12.06
CA GLU A 70 5.99 -14.73 11.57
C GLU A 70 6.21 -14.74 10.05
N ASP A 71 7.04 -13.79 9.58
CA ASP A 71 7.69 -13.80 8.26
C ASP A 71 9.18 -13.44 8.41
#